data_AF-A0A7V9TY24-F1
#
_entry.id   AF-A0A7V9TY24-F1
#
_cell.length_a   1.000
_cell.length_b   1.000
_cell.length_c   1.000
_cell.angle_alpha   90.00
_cell.angle_beta   90.00
_cell.angle_gamma   90.00
#
_symmetry.space_group_name_H-M   'P 1'
#
loop_
_entity.id
_entity.type
_entity.pdbx_description
1 polymer ?
#
loop_
_entity_poly.entity_id
_entity_poly.type
_entity_poly.pdbx_seq_one_letter_code
_entity_poly.pdbx_strand_id
1 'polypeptide(L)'
;MQRDSSTSQPNTITRFALGQTFITPGAEEALQIAGPTAIEFLRHMSCDFGELSDDDLRENEFALSEGFRLLSNYRTRKGQRL
;
A
#
# COMPACT_ATOMS: atom_id res chain seq x y z
N MET A 1 32.12 24.71 -3.92
CA MET A 1 31.51 23.37 -3.82
C MET A 1 30.59 23.36 -2.60
N GLN A 2 29.31 23.69 -2.77
CA GLN A 2 28.29 23.51 -1.74
C GLN A 2 27.25 22.55 -2.33
N ARG A 3 26.92 21.49 -1.58
CA ARG A 3 26.03 20.41 -1.99
C ARG A 3 24.61 20.79 -1.57
N ASP A 4 23.81 21.26 -2.53
CA ASP A 4 22.37 21.42 -2.35
C ASP A 4 21.74 20.03 -2.18
N SER A 5 21.46 19.67 -0.93
CA SER A 5 20.75 18.43 -0.59
C SER A 5 19.26 18.72 -0.60
N SER A 6 18.68 18.86 -1.79
CA SER A 6 17.24 18.94 -1.99
C SER A 6 16.62 17.59 -1.69
N THR A 7 16.27 17.32 -0.42
CA THR A 7 15.43 16.18 -0.06
C THR A 7 14.04 16.43 -0.62
N SER A 8 13.77 15.92 -1.83
CA SER A 8 12.43 15.87 -2.39
C SER A 8 11.57 14.97 -1.49
N GLN A 9 10.71 15.58 -0.67
CA GLN A 9 9.67 14.84 0.04
C GLN A 9 8.72 14.26 -1.01
N PRO A 10 8.48 12.93 -1.04
CA PRO A 10 7.50 12.36 -1.96
C PRO A 10 6.12 12.90 -1.58
N ASN A 11 5.55 13.70 -2.48
CA ASN A 11 4.19 14.24 -2.38
C ASN A 11 3.20 13.07 -2.46
N THR A 12 2.91 12.44 -1.33
CA THR A 12 2.02 11.29 -1.23
C THR A 12 0.59 11.81 -1.10
N ILE A 13 -0.01 12.12 -2.24
CA ILE A 13 -1.42 12.51 -2.31
C ILE A 13 -2.26 11.27 -1.98
N THR A 14 -2.89 11.27 -0.81
CA THR A 14 -3.90 10.28 -0.44
C THR A 14 -5.16 10.52 -1.28
N ARG A 15 -5.59 9.53 -2.05
CA ARG A 15 -6.80 9.55 -2.88
C ARG A 15 -8.07 9.34 -2.08
N PHE A 16 -7.98 8.64 -0.95
CA PHE A 16 -9.07 8.44 -0.01
C PHE A 16 -8.55 8.30 1.42
N ALA A 17 -9.41 8.59 2.39
CA ALA A 17 -9.10 8.41 3.80
C ALA A 17 -9.22 6.94 4.20
N LEU A 18 -8.28 6.47 5.02
CA LEU A 18 -8.40 5.15 5.64
C LEU A 18 -9.43 5.19 6.78
N GLY A 19 -10.19 4.11 6.90
CA GLY A 19 -10.93 3.81 8.12
C GLY A 19 -10.02 3.22 9.20
N GLN A 20 -10.61 2.45 10.12
CA GLN A 20 -9.85 1.70 11.09
C GLN A 20 -9.13 0.52 10.43
N THR A 21 -7.81 0.46 10.59
CA THR A 21 -6.98 -0.62 10.03
C THR A 21 -6.83 -1.75 11.04
N PHE A 22 -6.92 -2.97 10.56
CA PHE A 22 -6.73 -4.18 11.36
C PHE A 22 -5.71 -5.09 10.69
N ILE A 23 -5.00 -5.89 11.49
CA ILE A 23 -4.07 -6.90 11.02
C ILE A 23 -4.31 -8.19 11.80
N THR A 24 -4.22 -9.33 11.11
CA THR A 24 -4.30 -10.63 11.78
C THR A 24 -2.95 -10.96 12.43
N PRO A 25 -2.91 -11.72 13.54
CA PRO A 25 -1.64 -12.07 14.18
C PRO A 25 -0.64 -12.76 13.24
N GLY A 26 -1.11 -13.61 12.32
CA GLY A 26 -0.23 -14.27 11.34
C GLY A 26 0.36 -13.32 10.30
N ALA A 27 -0.37 -12.27 9.91
CA ALA A 27 0.16 -11.23 9.03
C ALA A 27 1.17 -10.33 9.76
N GLU A 28 0.91 -10.02 11.04
CA GLU A 28 1.85 -9.28 11.88
C GLU A 28 3.17 -10.05 12.05
N GLU A 29 3.11 -11.34 12.35
CA GLU A 29 4.28 -12.22 12.44
C GLU A 29 5.07 -12.26 11.13
N ALA A 30 4.38 -12.41 9.99
CA ALA A 30 5.01 -12.38 8.66
C ALA A 30 5.76 -11.07 8.39
N LEU A 31 5.20 -9.93 8.81
CA LEU A 31 5.83 -8.62 8.69
C LEU A 31 7.07 -8.50 9.59
N GLN A 32 6.96 -8.91 10.86
CA GLN A 32 8.09 -8.92 11.80
C GLN A 32 9.27 -9.75 11.26
N ILE A 33 8.98 -10.93 10.69
CA ILE A 33 10.01 -11.80 10.10
C ILE A 33 10.63 -11.18 8.84
N ALA A 34 9.84 -10.47 8.03
CA ALA A 34 10.32 -9.89 6.77
C ALA A 34 11.07 -8.56 6.96
N GLY A 35 10.80 -7.83 8.05
CA GLY A 35 11.44 -6.55 8.39
C GLY A 35 10.62 -5.27 8.09
N PRO A 36 9.75 -5.19 7.06
CA PRO A 36 8.84 -4.07 6.88
C PRO A 36 7.87 -3.89 8.06
N THR A 37 7.49 -2.63 8.31
CA THR A 37 6.35 -2.33 9.19
C THR A 37 5.03 -2.38 8.42
N ALA A 38 3.91 -2.62 9.12
CA ALA A 38 2.58 -2.65 8.50
C ALA A 38 2.22 -1.34 7.77
N ILE A 39 2.79 -0.21 8.20
CA ILE A 39 2.59 1.11 7.59
C ILE A 39 3.06 1.12 6.13
N GLU A 40 4.08 0.34 5.77
CA GLU A 40 4.58 0.23 4.40
C GLU A 40 3.55 -0.38 3.42
N PHE A 41 2.46 -0.96 3.92
CA PHE A 41 1.39 -1.60 3.13
C PHE A 41 0.09 -0.78 3.09
N LEU A 42 0.07 0.41 3.70
CA LEU A 42 -1.05 1.34 3.62
C LEU A 42 -1.07 2.16 2.32
N ARG A 43 -0.27 1.76 1.32
CA ARG A 43 -0.05 2.52 0.07
C ARG A 43 -1.27 2.57 -0.84
N HIS A 44 -2.25 1.68 -0.63
CA HIS A 44 -3.52 1.70 -1.36
C HIS A 44 -4.26 3.03 -1.19
N MET A 45 -4.08 3.74 -0.08
CA MET A 45 -4.68 5.07 0.12
C MET A 45 -4.23 6.08 -0.95
N SER A 46 -3.11 5.82 -1.62
CA SER A 46 -2.55 6.61 -2.72
C SER A 46 -2.66 5.90 -4.07
N CYS A 47 -3.53 4.89 -4.18
CA CYS A 47 -3.74 4.04 -5.36
C CYS A 47 -2.53 3.20 -5.78
N ASP A 48 -1.60 2.90 -4.86
CA ASP A 48 -0.63 1.83 -5.05
C ASP A 48 -1.19 0.53 -4.47
N PHE A 49 -1.70 -0.32 -5.37
CA PHE A 49 -2.38 -1.57 -5.01
C PHE A 49 -1.46 -2.81 -5.02
N GLY A 50 -0.17 -2.62 -5.29
CA GLY A 50 0.80 -3.70 -5.40
C GLY A 50 0.66 -4.53 -6.68
N GLU A 51 0.69 -5.85 -6.54
CA GLU A 51 0.64 -6.82 -7.64
C GLU A 51 -0.80 -7.24 -7.93
N LEU A 52 -1.46 -6.53 -8.83
CA LEU A 52 -2.80 -6.84 -9.33
C LEU A 52 -2.79 -7.07 -10.85
N SER A 53 -3.80 -7.78 -11.34
CA SER A 53 -4.03 -7.89 -12.79
C SER A 53 -4.62 -6.60 -13.35
N ASP A 54 -4.57 -6.42 -14.68
CA ASP A 54 -5.19 -5.26 -15.34
C ASP A 54 -6.71 -5.19 -15.10
N ASP A 55 -7.37 -6.35 -14.97
CA ASP A 55 -8.80 -6.43 -14.68
C ASP A 55 -9.11 -5.96 -13.26
N ASP A 56 -8.33 -6.41 -12.27
CA ASP A 56 -8.46 -5.97 -10.88
C ASP A 56 -8.16 -4.48 -10.72
N LEU A 57 -7.19 -3.94 -11.47
CA LEU A 57 -6.88 -2.51 -11.47
C LEU A 57 -8.04 -1.69 -12.04
N ARG A 58 -8.65 -2.13 -13.14
CA ARG A 58 -9.84 -1.47 -13.71
C ARG A 58 -11.03 -1.51 -12.76
N GLU A 59 -11.25 -2.64 -12.08
CA GLU A 59 -12.29 -2.75 -11.07
C GLU A 59 -12.02 -1.82 -9.87
N ASN A 60 -10.77 -1.68 -9.42
CA ASN A 60 -10.41 -0.74 -8.38
C ASN A 60 -10.70 0.72 -8.76
N GLU A 61 -10.42 1.13 -10.00
CA GLU A 61 -10.74 2.49 -10.47
C GLU A 61 -12.25 2.76 -10.47
N PHE A 62 -13.06 1.78 -10.85
CA PHE A 62 -14.52 1.86 -10.74
C PHE A 62 -14.98 1.89 -9.27
N ALA A 63 -14.46 0.98 -8.45
CA ALA A 63 -14.79 0.91 -7.02
C ALA A 63 -14.40 2.19 -6.25
N LEU A 64 -13.35 2.89 -6.68
CA LEU A 64 -12.95 4.19 -6.12
C LEU A 64 -14.03 5.26 -6.33
N SER A 65 -14.65 5.34 -7.50
CA SER A 65 -15.70 6.34 -7.77
C SER A 65 -16.99 6.01 -7.04
N GLU A 66 -17.33 4.72 -6.94
CA GLU A 66 -18.57 4.25 -6.35
C GLU A 66 -18.51 4.05 -4.82
N GLY A 67 -17.31 4.13 -4.23
CA GLY A 67 -17.11 3.89 -2.80
C GLY A 67 -17.24 2.41 -2.41
N PHE A 68 -16.90 1.51 -3.33
CA PHE A 68 -16.89 0.07 -3.07
C PHE A 68 -15.56 -0.40 -2.46
N ARG A 69 -15.47 -1.70 -2.17
CA ARG A 69 -14.27 -2.32 -1.63
C ARG A 69 -13.16 -2.33 -2.69
N LEU A 70 -11.98 -1.88 -2.29
CA LEU A 70 -10.77 -1.97 -3.08
C LEU A 70 -9.98 -3.23 -2.75
N LEU A 71 -9.29 -3.76 -3.76
CA LEU A 71 -8.35 -4.86 -3.62
C LEU A 71 -6.91 -4.33 -3.59
N SER A 72 -6.05 -4.98 -2.83
CA SER A 72 -4.60 -4.80 -2.91
C SER A 72 -3.95 -6.13 -2.58
N ASN A 73 -2.80 -6.38 -3.18
CA ASN A 73 -2.04 -7.61 -2.95
C ASN A 73 -0.56 -7.25 -2.98
N TYR A 74 0.13 -7.50 -1.88
CA TYR A 74 1.52 -7.10 -1.75
C TYR A 74 2.42 -8.29 -1.44
N ARG A 75 3.73 -8.09 -1.61
CA ARG A 75 4.74 -9.03 -1.15
C ARG A 75 5.62 -8.42 -0.09
N THR A 76 5.91 -9.21 0.93
CA THR A 76 6.97 -8.89 1.89
C THR A 76 8.33 -9.02 1.21
N ARG A 77 9.38 -8.49 1.85
CA ARG A 77 10.78 -8.64 1.38
C ARG A 77 11.24 -10.11 1.33
N LYS A 78 10.53 -11.01 2.00
CA LYS A 78 10.75 -12.47 1.97
C LYS A 78 9.82 -13.20 1.00
N GLY A 79 9.05 -12.48 0.18
CA GLY A 79 8.21 -13.03 -0.88
C GLY A 79 6.85 -13.57 -0.43
N GLN A 80 6.51 -13.45 0.86
CA GLN A 80 5.20 -13.83 1.39
C GLN A 80 4.15 -12.83 0.95
N ARG A 81 2.97 -13.32 0.56
CA ARG A 81 1.85 -12.49 0.12
C ARG A 81 1.05 -11.97 1.31
N LEU A 82 0.66 -10.70 1.24
CA LEU A 82 -0.20 -10.01 2.19
C LEU A 82 -1.39 -9.37 1.46
#